data_AF-A0A026W8F4-F1
#
_entry.id   AF-A0A026W8F4-F1
#
_cell.length_a   1.000
_cell.length_b   1.000
_cell.length_c   1.000
_cell.angle_alpha   90.00
_cell.angle_beta   90.00
_cell.angle_gamma   90.00
#
_symmetry.space_group_name_H-M   'P 1'
#
loop_
_entity.id
_entity.type
_entity.pdbx_description
1 polymer ?
#
loop_
_entity_poly.entity_id
_entity_poly.type
_entity_poly.pdbx_seq_one_letter_code
_entity_poly.pdbx_strand_id
1 'polypeptide(L)' 'MTERVEQKICIKFCQNLGCTCSEIIGMIRKVYSNDSMSDTQIKEWFRLEIL' A
#
# COMPACT_ATOMS: atom_id res chain seq x y z
N MET A 1 -7.67 -0.85 -15.85
CA MET A 1 -6.96 -0.82 -14.56
C MET A 1 -7.34 -2.07 -13.82
N THR A 2 -6.50 -3.10 -13.86
CA THR A 2 -6.75 -4.31 -13.06
C THR A 2 -6.78 -3.90 -11.60
N GLU A 3 -7.85 -4.24 -10.91
CA GLU A 3 -7.98 -3.86 -9.51
C GLU A 3 -6.86 -4.54 -8.72
N ARG A 4 -5.94 -3.74 -8.15
CA ARG A 4 -4.75 -4.23 -7.41
C ARG A 4 -5.14 -4.66 -5.99
N VAL A 5 -6.15 -5.53 -5.87
CA VAL A 5 -6.80 -5.94 -4.61
C VAL A 5 -5.78 -6.48 -3.61
N GLU A 6 -4.85 -7.32 -4.05
CA GLU A 6 -3.80 -7.91 -3.20
C GLU A 6 -2.92 -6.84 -2.54
N GLN A 7 -2.53 -5.80 -3.28
CA GLN A 7 -1.73 -4.70 -2.74
C GLN A 7 -2.53 -3.87 -1.72
N LYS A 8 -3.84 -3.64 -1.96
CA LYS A 8 -4.72 -2.96 -0.98
C LYS A 8 -4.82 -3.76 0.32
N ILE A 9 -4.94 -5.09 0.23
CA ILE A 9 -4.96 -5.98 1.41
C ILE A 9 -3.64 -5.87 2.18
N CYS A 10 -2.50 -5.89 1.49
CA CYS A 10 -1.19 -5.71 2.14
C CYS A 10 -1.06 -4.34 2.82
N ILE A 11 -1.51 -3.26 2.18
CA ILE A 11 -1.51 -1.91 2.76
C ILE A 11 -2.31 -1.90 4.06
N LYS A 12 -3.57 -2.37 4.02
CA LYS A 12 -4.45 -2.43 5.19
C LYS A 12 -3.88 -3.30 6.32
N PHE A 13 -3.32 -4.46 5.97
CA PHE A 13 -2.68 -5.35 6.94
C PHE A 13 -1.52 -4.65 7.66
N CYS A 14 -0.60 -4.01 6.93
CA CYS A 14 0.54 -3.32 7.53
C CYS A 14 0.11 -2.08 8.33
N GLN A 15 -0.93 -1.37 7.91
CA GLN A 15 -1.50 -0.26 8.69
C GLN A 15 -2.01 -0.73 10.05
N ASN A 16 -2.73 -1.85 10.09
CA ASN A 16 -3.23 -2.44 11.34
C ASN A 16 -2.11 -2.95 12.25
N LEU A 17 -0.92 -3.21 11.71
CA LEU A 17 0.30 -3.52 12.48
C LEU A 17 1.05 -2.26 12.96
N GLY A 18 0.56 -1.06 12.64
CA GLY A 18 1.19 0.20 13.03
C GLY A 18 2.34 0.65 12.13
N CYS A 19 2.50 0.04 10.94
CA CYS A 19 3.51 0.50 9.99
C CYS A 19 3.20 1.90 9.46
N THR A 20 4.25 2.70 9.28
CA THR A 20 4.16 4.02 8.66
C THR A 20 3.93 3.90 7.14
N CYS A 21 3.38 4.96 6.54
CA CYS A 21 3.17 5.00 5.10
C CYS A 21 4.47 4.80 4.29
N SER A 22 5.61 5.31 4.78
CA SER A 22 6.91 5.14 4.13
C SER A 22 7.40 3.70 4.14
N GLU A 23 7.19 2.98 5.25
CA GLU A 23 7.54 1.56 5.35
C GLU A 23 6.69 0.73 4.39
N ILE A 24 5.39 1.02 4.31
CA ILE A 24 4.47 0.33 3.39
C ILE A 24 4.86 0.56 1.93
N ILE A 25 5.23 1.79 1.54
CA ILE A 25 5.75 2.07 0.18
C ILE A 25 6.98 1.21 -0.12
N GLY A 26 7.92 1.11 0.82
CA GLY A 26 9.11 0.27 0.68
C GLY A 26 8.77 -1.22 0.52
N MET A 27 7.85 -1.73 1.34
CA MET A 27 7.41 -3.13 1.30
C MET A 27 6.69 -3.47 -0.01
N ILE A 28 5.74 -2.63 -0.43
CA ILE A 28 4.98 -2.85 -1.67
C ILE A 28 5.90 -2.81 -2.89
N ARG A 29 6.82 -1.85 -2.98
CA ARG A 29 7.80 -1.80 -4.07
C ARG A 29 8.73 -3.01 -4.08
N LYS A 30 9.17 -3.47 -2.90
CA LYS A 30 10.04 -4.64 -2.79
C LYS A 30 9.36 -5.93 -3.24
N VAL A 31 8.09 -6.12 -2.91
CA VAL A 31 7.34 -7.35 -3.24
C VAL A 31 6.87 -7.35 -4.69
N TYR A 32 6.32 -6.24 -5.16
CA TYR A 32 5.65 -6.17 -6.48
C TYR A 32 6.55 -5.59 -7.59
N SER A 33 7.70 -5.01 -7.25
CA SER A 33 8.65 -4.45 -8.23
C SER A 33 7.95 -3.53 -9.24
N ASN A 34 8.05 -3.81 -10.55
CA ASN A 34 7.44 -3.01 -11.61
C ASN A 34 5.89 -3.05 -11.60
N ASP A 35 5.30 -4.03 -10.91
CA ASP A 35 3.85 -4.17 -10.75
C ASP A 35 3.29 -3.44 -9.53
N SER A 36 4.14 -2.78 -8.74
CA SER A 36 3.70 -2.00 -7.59
C SER A 36 2.80 -0.84 -7.98
N MET A 37 1.78 -0.55 -7.18
CA MET A 37 1.10 0.73 -7.15
C MET A 37 2.12 1.87 -7.04
N SER A 38 1.79 3.03 -7.60
CA SER A 38 2.61 4.23 -7.42
C SER A 38 2.57 4.70 -5.96
N ASP A 39 3.60 5.43 -5.54
CA ASP A 39 3.65 6.03 -4.20
C ASP A 39 2.41 6.90 -3.91
N THR A 40 1.87 7.58 -4.94
CA THR A 40 0.65 8.39 -4.83
C THR A 40 -0.56 7.51 -4.51
N GLN A 41 -0.74 6.41 -5.24
CA GLN A 41 -1.83 5.47 -4.98
C GLN A 41 -1.72 4.85 -3.58
N ILE A 42 -0.53 4.44 -3.17
CA ILE A 42 -0.31 3.86 -1.83
C ILE A 42 -0.65 4.90 -0.75
N LYS A 43 -0.24 6.17 -0.91
CA LYS A 43 -0.57 7.26 0.02
C LYS A 43 -2.06 7.57 0.09
N GLU A 44 -2.76 7.49 -1.03
CA GLU A 44 -4.22 7.66 -1.07
C GLU A 44 -4.91 6.54 -0.30
N TRP A 45 -4.57 5.27 -0.58
CA TRP A 45 -5.10 4.13 0.15
C TRP A 45 -4.76 4.16 1.63
N PHE A 46 -3.56 4.63 1.99
CA PHE A 46 -3.16 4.78 3.39
C PHE A 46 -4.04 5.80 4.14
N ARG A 47 -4.51 6.88 3.48
CA ARG A 47 -5.37 7.90 4.11
C ARG A 47 -6.83 7.50 4.21
N LEU A 48 -7.33 6.73 3.24
CA LEU A 48 -8.76 6.41 3.12
C LEU A 48 -9.32 5.59 4.29
N GLU A 49 -8.48 4.89 5.06
CA GLU A 49 -8.92 4.07 6.20
C GLU A 49 -8.87 4.82 7.55
N ILE A 50 -8.38 6.07 7.58
CA ILE A 50 -8.37 6.92 8.79
C ILE A 50 -9.66 7.78 8.89
N LEU A 51 -10.57 7.67 7.92
CA LEU A 51 -11.91 8.29 7.91
C LEU A 51 -13.00 7.23 8.11
#